data_AF-A0A168L7Z5-F1
#
_entry.id   AF-A0A168L7Z5-F1
#
_cell.length_a   1.000
_cell.length_b   1.000
_cell.length_c   1.000
_cell.angle_alpha   90.00
_cell.angle_beta   90.00
_cell.angle_gamma   90.00
#
_symmetry.space_group_name_H-M   'P 1'
#
loop_
_entity.id
_entity.type
_entity.pdbx_description
1 polymer ?
#
loop_
_entity_poly.entity_id
_entity_poly.type
_entity_poly.pdbx_seq_one_letter_code
_entity_poly.pdbx_strand_id
1 'polypeptide(L)'
;MQDFLKNVIASRCFGEVSAHFATVEFQKRGLPHIHIVIILAPNDRPMASSDFDNFVSAEIPNASTHPGLHQTVVRCMMHGPCSQKCLIPHPQTRRTICSKHYPKAFREETTVNDDGYPQYRRRDNGRTHTYTRSNFTADNRHVVPYNPYLCQKYNCHINVEICTSSRAVKYLCKYVTKGSDRSTFGLANQNEDVNEIEDFQNARYIGPCEAIWRILKYQVHLHTPPVSRLDLHLPEEQMVRFREDSSPEELRQAAEVALTGTRLLAFFTLCSTDTNASQLTYGDVPTRYTWQPKTRNWQARTNPPVKNIVSRIYTASIRNMELYCLRLLLIKVQGPKSYEDLRTFQGTVHETFQDAALARGLLENDDEWDHCLEEA
;
A
#
# COMPACT_ATOMS: atom_id res chain seq x y z
N MET A 1 -9.87 3.29 -14.53
CA MET A 1 -9.42 3.35 -13.12
C MET A 1 -9.56 4.74 -12.53
N GLN A 2 -8.88 5.76 -13.11
CA GLN A 2 -8.94 7.14 -12.60
C GLN A 2 -10.37 7.68 -12.56
N ASP A 3 -11.16 7.51 -13.62
CA ASP A 3 -12.56 7.97 -13.63
C ASP A 3 -13.43 7.26 -12.60
N PHE A 4 -13.22 5.96 -12.37
CA PHE A 4 -13.94 5.20 -11.35
C PHE A 4 -13.65 5.78 -9.96
N LEU A 5 -12.38 5.99 -9.63
CA LEU A 5 -11.97 6.59 -8.36
C LEU A 5 -12.45 8.03 -8.21
N LYS A 6 -12.34 8.84 -9.27
CA LYS A 6 -12.87 10.22 -9.29
C LYS A 6 -14.36 10.22 -9.00
N ASN A 7 -15.12 9.30 -9.58
CA ASN A 7 -16.55 9.16 -9.30
C ASN A 7 -16.82 8.71 -7.86
N VAL A 8 -16.11 7.71 -7.36
CA VAL A 8 -16.24 7.23 -5.97
C VAL A 8 -16.02 8.37 -4.98
N ILE A 9 -14.95 9.16 -5.18
CA ILE A 9 -14.60 10.29 -4.32
C ILE A 9 -15.62 11.43 -4.48
N ALA A 10 -15.95 11.82 -5.71
CA ALA A 10 -16.86 12.94 -5.97
C ALA A 10 -18.30 12.66 -5.52
N SER A 11 -18.76 11.41 -5.66
CA SER A 11 -20.10 11.00 -5.20
C SER A 11 -20.17 10.78 -3.70
N ARG A 12 -19.03 10.76 -2.99
CA ARG A 12 -18.93 10.38 -1.57
C ARG A 12 -19.67 9.07 -1.29
N CYS A 13 -19.59 8.09 -2.20
CA CYS A 13 -20.37 6.86 -2.10
C CYS A 13 -20.04 6.03 -0.86
N PHE A 14 -18.86 6.25 -0.26
CA PHE A 14 -18.43 5.67 1.00
C PHE A 14 -18.19 6.73 2.10
N GLY A 15 -18.49 8.01 1.84
CA GLY A 15 -18.05 9.15 2.66
C GLY A 15 -16.79 9.83 2.13
N GLU A 16 -16.17 10.67 2.96
CA GLU A 16 -14.94 11.39 2.67
C GLU A 16 -13.72 10.46 2.69
N VAL A 17 -12.95 10.52 1.60
CA VAL A 17 -11.77 9.69 1.40
C VAL A 17 -10.51 10.46 1.79
N SER A 18 -9.78 9.98 2.80
CA SER A 18 -8.47 10.55 3.18
C SER A 18 -7.32 10.04 2.32
N ALA A 19 -7.37 8.77 1.93
CA ALA A 19 -6.34 8.16 1.12
C ALA A 19 -6.91 7.01 0.29
N HIS A 20 -6.27 6.69 -0.83
CA HIS A 20 -6.62 5.53 -1.62
C HIS A 20 -5.39 4.93 -2.32
N PHE A 21 -5.46 3.63 -2.59
CA PHE A 21 -4.47 2.89 -3.35
C PHE A 21 -5.21 2.04 -4.36
N ALA A 22 -4.75 2.03 -5.61
CA ALA A 22 -5.27 1.15 -6.64
C ALA A 22 -4.13 0.48 -7.38
N THR A 23 -4.33 -0.79 -7.72
CA THR A 23 -3.39 -1.57 -8.51
C THR A 23 -4.15 -2.41 -9.53
N VAL A 24 -3.62 -2.47 -10.74
CA VAL A 24 -4.12 -3.34 -11.79
C VAL A 24 -3.37 -4.67 -11.71
N GLU A 25 -4.11 -5.75 -11.50
CA GLU A 25 -3.61 -7.12 -11.55
C GLU A 25 -3.93 -7.72 -12.92
N PHE A 26 -2.89 -8.15 -13.63
CA PHE A 26 -3.00 -8.91 -14.87
C PHE A 26 -2.95 -10.40 -14.54
N GLN A 27 -4.11 -11.05 -14.54
CA GLN A 27 -4.17 -12.49 -14.32
C GLN A 27 -3.83 -13.23 -15.62
N LYS A 28 -3.23 -14.42 -15.53
CA LYS A 28 -2.97 -15.29 -16.70
C LYS A 28 -4.24 -15.68 -17.46
N ARG A 29 -5.41 -15.47 -16.87
CA ARG A 29 -6.72 -15.81 -17.43
C ARG A 29 -7.69 -14.65 -17.20
N GLY A 30 -8.35 -14.21 -18.26
CA GLY A 30 -9.40 -13.20 -18.17
C GLY A 30 -8.91 -11.76 -18.33
N LEU A 31 -9.81 -10.82 -18.05
CA LEU A 31 -9.55 -9.39 -18.15
C LEU A 31 -8.75 -8.91 -16.93
N PRO A 32 -8.02 -7.78 -17.04
CA PRO A 32 -7.35 -7.18 -15.89
C PRO A 32 -8.34 -6.89 -14.75
N HIS A 33 -7.90 -7.14 -13.52
CA HIS A 33 -8.67 -6.83 -12.32
C HIS A 33 -8.06 -5.62 -11.63
N ILE A 34 -8.87 -4.82 -10.96
CA ILE A 34 -8.39 -3.67 -10.20
C ILE A 34 -8.69 -3.92 -8.73
N HIS A 35 -7.65 -3.89 -7.91
CA HIS A 35 -7.79 -3.86 -6.45
C HIS A 35 -7.71 -2.41 -6.01
N ILE A 36 -8.71 -1.95 -5.28
CA ILE A 36 -8.80 -0.59 -4.76
C ILE A 36 -8.96 -0.66 -3.25
N VAL A 37 -8.12 0.05 -2.52
CA VAL A 37 -8.26 0.28 -1.09
C VAL A 37 -8.56 1.76 -0.87
N ILE A 38 -9.61 2.01 -0.09
CA ILE A 38 -10.08 3.34 0.26
C ILE A 38 -9.95 3.47 1.78
N ILE A 39 -9.32 4.54 2.22
CA ILE A 39 -9.19 4.90 3.63
C ILE A 39 -10.07 6.12 3.85
N LEU A 40 -11.13 5.94 4.65
CA LEU A 40 -12.09 7.00 4.97
C LEU A 40 -11.53 7.96 6.04
N ALA A 41 -11.99 9.20 5.98
CA ALA A 41 -11.75 10.20 7.00
C ALA A 41 -12.30 9.74 8.36
N PRO A 42 -11.66 10.10 9.49
CA PRO A 42 -12.04 9.60 10.81
C PRO A 42 -13.54 9.68 11.12
N ASN A 43 -14.20 10.75 10.69
CA ASN A 43 -15.62 11.00 10.95
C ASN A 43 -16.57 10.13 10.10
N ASP A 44 -16.10 9.61 8.97
CA ASP A 44 -16.91 8.79 8.05
C ASP A 44 -16.55 7.31 8.13
N ARG A 45 -15.61 6.92 9.01
CA ARG A 45 -15.29 5.50 9.23
C ARG A 45 -16.48 4.81 9.90
N PRO A 46 -16.96 3.67 9.38
CA PRO A 46 -17.97 2.90 10.08
C PRO A 46 -17.35 2.29 11.34
N MET A 47 -17.93 2.61 12.50
CA MET A 47 -17.42 2.17 13.80
C MET A 47 -18.23 1.01 14.38
N ALA A 48 -19.52 0.95 14.07
CA ALA A 48 -20.40 -0.14 14.45
C ALA A 48 -20.67 -1.09 13.27
N SER A 49 -20.99 -2.35 13.55
CA SER A 49 -21.31 -3.33 12.50
C SER A 49 -22.60 -2.99 11.75
N SER A 50 -23.54 -2.27 12.37
CA SER A 50 -24.74 -1.74 11.73
C SER A 50 -24.41 -0.72 10.63
N ASP A 51 -23.32 0.03 10.77
CA ASP A 51 -22.91 1.05 9.80
C ASP A 51 -22.43 0.41 8.49
N PHE A 52 -21.97 -0.83 8.53
CA PHE A 52 -21.47 -1.55 7.36
C PHE A 52 -22.55 -1.75 6.31
N ASP A 53 -23.79 -1.95 6.75
CA ASP A 53 -24.94 -2.16 5.88
C ASP A 53 -25.32 -0.91 5.08
N ASN A 54 -24.84 0.28 5.48
CA ASN A 54 -24.99 1.51 4.70
C ASN A 54 -24.12 1.51 3.44
N PHE A 55 -23.04 0.72 3.44
CA PHE A 55 -22.05 0.68 2.36
C PHE A 55 -22.08 -0.63 1.57
N VAL A 56 -22.40 -1.74 2.22
CA VAL A 56 -22.29 -3.09 1.66
C VAL A 56 -23.59 -3.86 1.87
N SER A 57 -24.09 -4.47 0.80
CA SER A 57 -25.17 -5.45 0.82
C SER A 57 -24.63 -6.81 0.40
N ALA A 58 -25.22 -7.87 0.96
CA ALA A 58 -25.00 -9.24 0.53
C ALA A 58 -26.34 -9.95 0.28
N GLU A 59 -27.35 -9.22 -0.17
CA GLU A 59 -28.71 -9.72 -0.43
C GLU A 59 -29.13 -9.50 -1.88
N ILE A 60 -30.03 -10.35 -2.38
CA ILE A 60 -30.69 -10.16 -3.67
C ILE A 60 -31.68 -8.98 -3.54
N PRO A 61 -31.52 -7.91 -4.34
CA PRO A 61 -32.44 -6.77 -4.34
C PRO A 61 -33.86 -7.17 -4.73
N ASN A 62 -34.87 -6.43 -4.28
CA ASN A 62 -36.23 -6.65 -4.75
C ASN A 62 -36.36 -6.22 -6.22
N ALA A 63 -36.78 -7.14 -7.09
CA ALA A 63 -36.91 -6.89 -8.53
C ALA A 63 -37.99 -5.85 -8.88
N SER A 64 -39.03 -5.72 -8.06
CA SER A 64 -40.11 -4.75 -8.28
C SER A 64 -39.70 -3.33 -7.91
N THR A 65 -38.92 -3.15 -6.84
CA THR A 65 -38.53 -1.81 -6.36
C THR A 65 -37.19 -1.35 -6.93
N HIS A 66 -36.26 -2.28 -7.19
CA HIS A 66 -34.91 -1.98 -7.68
C HIS A 66 -34.53 -2.89 -8.88
N PRO A 67 -35.27 -2.83 -10.00
CA PRO A 67 -35.11 -3.77 -11.13
C PRO A 67 -33.70 -3.76 -11.72
N GLY A 68 -33.11 -2.58 -11.90
CA GLY A 68 -31.75 -2.44 -12.46
C GLY A 68 -30.69 -3.07 -11.57
N LEU A 69 -30.70 -2.76 -10.27
CA LEU A 69 -29.77 -3.37 -9.32
C LEU A 69 -29.98 -4.88 -9.20
N HIS A 70 -31.24 -5.34 -9.15
CA HIS A 70 -31.56 -6.76 -9.13
C HIS A 70 -30.92 -7.47 -10.33
N GLN A 71 -31.12 -6.95 -11.55
CA GLN A 71 -30.54 -7.52 -12.76
C GLN A 71 -29.01 -7.58 -12.71
N THR A 72 -28.36 -6.51 -12.22
CA THR A 72 -26.91 -6.51 -12.06
C THR A 72 -26.46 -7.55 -11.03
N VAL A 73 -27.11 -7.62 -9.86
CA VAL A 73 -26.70 -8.52 -8.78
C VAL A 73 -26.85 -9.97 -9.20
N VAL A 74 -27.99 -10.39 -9.74
CA VAL A 74 -28.19 -11.80 -10.16
C VAL A 74 -27.23 -12.23 -11.26
N ARG A 75 -26.83 -11.29 -12.13
CA ARG A 75 -25.90 -11.54 -13.24
C ARG A 75 -24.44 -11.55 -12.80
N CYS A 76 -24.04 -10.60 -11.95
CA CYS A 76 -22.64 -10.27 -11.72
C CYS A 76 -22.18 -10.46 -10.28
N MET A 77 -23.07 -10.50 -9.29
CA MET A 77 -22.70 -10.56 -7.86
C MET A 77 -23.16 -11.86 -7.19
N MET A 78 -23.41 -12.92 -7.97
CA MET A 78 -23.79 -14.22 -7.44
C MET A 78 -22.65 -15.21 -7.56
N HIS A 79 -22.37 -15.91 -6.48
CA HIS A 79 -21.58 -17.13 -6.50
C HIS A 79 -22.47 -18.25 -7.08
N GLY A 80 -22.32 -18.49 -8.38
CA GLY A 80 -22.96 -19.60 -9.06
C GLY A 80 -22.44 -20.97 -8.59
N PRO A 81 -22.85 -22.06 -9.25
CA PRO A 81 -22.41 -23.40 -8.87
C PRO A 81 -20.88 -23.51 -8.93
N CYS A 82 -20.27 -24.05 -7.88
CA CYS A 82 -18.83 -24.21 -7.80
C CYS A 82 -18.34 -25.17 -8.88
N SER A 83 -17.39 -24.72 -9.71
CA SER A 83 -16.65 -25.62 -10.60
C SER A 83 -15.68 -26.51 -9.80
N GLN A 84 -15.18 -27.59 -10.40
CA GLN A 84 -14.18 -28.48 -9.78
C GLN A 84 -12.93 -27.75 -9.27
N LYS A 85 -12.55 -26.62 -9.91
CA LYS A 85 -11.42 -25.78 -9.50
C LYS A 85 -11.71 -24.96 -8.24
N CYS A 86 -12.98 -24.72 -7.95
CA CYS A 86 -13.41 -23.96 -6.78
C CYS A 86 -13.53 -24.86 -5.54
N LEU A 87 -13.75 -26.15 -5.77
CA LEU A 87 -14.00 -27.16 -4.75
C LEU A 87 -12.68 -27.69 -4.15
N ILE A 88 -12.60 -27.71 -2.82
CA ILE A 88 -11.45 -28.21 -2.05
C ILE A 88 -11.92 -29.19 -0.97
N PRO A 89 -11.08 -30.15 -0.54
CA PRO A 89 -11.44 -31.03 0.57
C PRO A 89 -11.44 -30.25 1.90
N HIS A 90 -12.48 -30.46 2.71
CA HIS A 90 -12.57 -29.90 4.06
C HIS A 90 -11.48 -30.54 4.94
N PRO A 91 -10.68 -29.76 5.69
CA PRO A 91 -9.54 -30.28 6.45
C PRO A 91 -9.90 -31.41 7.43
N GLN A 92 -11.05 -31.27 8.10
CA GLN A 92 -11.50 -32.22 9.13
C GLN A 92 -12.45 -33.31 8.61
N THR A 93 -13.40 -32.98 7.73
CA THR A 93 -14.51 -33.88 7.38
C THR A 93 -14.31 -34.60 6.04
N ARG A 94 -13.24 -34.27 5.29
CA ARG A 94 -12.96 -34.73 3.90
C ARG A 94 -14.09 -34.48 2.89
N ARG A 95 -15.17 -33.79 3.29
CA ARG A 95 -16.23 -33.35 2.38
C ARG A 95 -15.71 -32.28 1.45
N THR A 96 -16.21 -32.26 0.23
CA THR A 96 -15.86 -31.21 -0.73
C THR A 96 -16.61 -29.91 -0.38
N ILE A 97 -15.86 -28.82 -0.19
CA ILE A 97 -16.40 -27.49 0.12
C ILE A 97 -15.91 -26.46 -0.89
N CYS A 98 -16.64 -25.35 -1.01
CA CYS A 98 -16.17 -24.20 -1.76
C CYS A 98 -14.95 -23.58 -1.07
N SER A 99 -13.87 -23.33 -1.81
CA SER A 99 -12.67 -22.60 -1.34
C SER A 99 -12.95 -21.15 -0.93
N LYS A 100 -14.11 -20.61 -1.28
CA LYS A 100 -14.60 -19.28 -0.85
C LYS A 100 -15.65 -19.38 0.25
N HIS A 101 -15.93 -20.59 0.72
CA HIS A 101 -16.89 -20.91 1.78
C HIS A 101 -18.33 -20.47 1.43
N TYR A 102 -18.75 -20.70 0.18
CA TYR A 102 -20.15 -20.61 -0.22
C TYR A 102 -20.83 -22.00 -0.15
N PRO A 103 -22.14 -22.06 0.15
CA PRO A 103 -22.99 -20.95 0.60
C PRO A 103 -22.56 -20.39 1.96
N LYS A 104 -22.74 -19.08 2.17
CA LYS A 104 -22.56 -18.44 3.48
C LYS A 104 -23.75 -18.78 4.40
N ALA A 105 -23.63 -18.51 5.69
CA ALA A 105 -24.78 -18.64 6.59
C ALA A 105 -25.79 -17.49 6.38
N PHE A 106 -27.08 -17.76 6.58
CA PHE A 106 -28.06 -16.70 6.75
C PHE A 106 -27.81 -15.95 8.07
N ARG A 107 -28.06 -14.65 8.07
CA ARG A 107 -27.88 -13.74 9.22
C ARG A 107 -28.85 -12.58 9.13
N GLU A 108 -29.51 -12.28 10.24
CA GLU A 108 -30.42 -11.13 10.34
C GLU A 108 -29.68 -9.80 10.45
N GLU A 109 -28.44 -9.81 10.92
CA GLU A 109 -27.61 -8.62 11.11
C GLU A 109 -26.13 -8.88 10.76
N THR A 110 -25.41 -7.79 10.49
CA THR A 110 -23.97 -7.84 10.25
C THR A 110 -23.22 -7.89 11.58
N THR A 111 -22.27 -8.82 11.71
CA THR A 111 -21.43 -8.97 12.90
C THR A 111 -19.95 -8.89 12.56
N VAL A 112 -19.13 -8.40 13.48
CA VAL A 112 -17.66 -8.42 13.36
C VAL A 112 -17.15 -9.76 13.88
N ASN A 113 -16.18 -10.37 13.19
CA ASN A 113 -15.49 -11.57 13.66
C ASN A 113 -14.02 -11.24 13.99
N ASP A 114 -13.37 -12.04 14.84
CA ASP A 114 -11.95 -11.91 15.18
C ASP A 114 -11.03 -12.02 13.95
N ASP A 115 -11.55 -12.64 12.89
CA ASP A 115 -10.89 -12.77 11.60
C ASP A 115 -10.79 -11.48 10.79
N GLY A 116 -11.39 -10.38 11.26
CA GLY A 116 -11.17 -9.05 10.72
C GLY A 116 -11.97 -8.69 9.46
N TYR A 117 -12.82 -9.61 9.00
CA TYR A 117 -13.83 -9.38 7.97
C TYR A 117 -15.22 -9.49 8.60
N PRO A 118 -16.14 -8.58 8.26
CA PRO A 118 -17.52 -8.69 8.71
C PRO A 118 -18.21 -9.92 8.14
N GLN A 119 -19.09 -10.51 8.94
CA GLN A 119 -20.07 -11.48 8.48
C GLN A 119 -21.34 -10.71 8.15
N TYR A 120 -21.49 -10.32 6.88
CA TYR A 120 -22.60 -9.48 6.44
C TYR A 120 -23.97 -10.13 6.65
N ARG A 121 -24.96 -9.28 6.89
CA ARG A 121 -26.39 -9.59 6.88
C ARG A 121 -26.79 -10.27 5.57
N ARG A 122 -27.47 -11.40 5.70
CA ARG A 122 -28.01 -12.24 4.63
C ARG A 122 -29.32 -12.82 5.14
N ARG A 123 -30.42 -12.05 5.09
CA ARG A 123 -31.70 -12.50 5.63
C ARG A 123 -32.30 -13.62 4.79
N ASP A 124 -32.99 -14.54 5.42
CA ASP A 124 -33.82 -15.51 4.68
C ASP A 124 -35.16 -14.87 4.33
N ASN A 125 -35.17 -14.09 3.26
CA ASN A 125 -36.35 -13.35 2.80
C ASN A 125 -37.06 -14.03 1.63
N GLY A 126 -36.76 -15.31 1.37
CA GLY A 126 -37.35 -16.10 0.28
C GLY A 126 -36.96 -15.69 -1.13
N ARG A 127 -36.08 -14.68 -1.32
CA ARG A 127 -35.63 -14.28 -2.67
C ARG A 127 -34.60 -15.25 -3.20
N THR A 128 -34.82 -15.70 -4.43
CA THR A 128 -33.95 -16.65 -5.12
C THR A 128 -33.76 -16.29 -6.58
N HIS A 129 -32.64 -16.74 -7.16
CA HIS A 129 -32.38 -16.69 -8.58
C HIS A 129 -31.98 -18.09 -9.09
N THR A 130 -32.69 -18.58 -10.10
CA THR A 130 -32.43 -19.90 -10.69
C THR A 130 -31.68 -19.78 -12.01
N TYR A 131 -30.52 -20.41 -12.07
CA TYR A 131 -29.73 -20.57 -13.29
C TYR A 131 -30.32 -21.72 -14.12
N THR A 132 -31.02 -21.38 -15.19
CA THR A 132 -31.70 -22.36 -16.06
C THR A 132 -30.77 -23.42 -16.63
N ARG A 133 -29.54 -23.04 -17.03
CA ARG A 133 -28.57 -23.97 -17.65
C ARG A 133 -28.03 -25.04 -16.70
N SER A 134 -27.93 -24.73 -15.41
CA SER A 134 -27.35 -25.63 -14.41
C SER A 134 -28.38 -26.18 -13.43
N ASN A 135 -29.64 -25.79 -13.58
CA ASN A 135 -30.72 -26.03 -12.62
C ASN A 135 -30.31 -25.71 -11.16
N PHE A 136 -29.55 -24.62 -10.99
CA PHE A 136 -29.02 -24.21 -9.69
C PHE A 136 -29.82 -23.02 -9.17
N THR A 137 -30.38 -23.13 -7.97
CA THR A 137 -31.10 -22.04 -7.32
C THR A 137 -30.22 -21.44 -6.23
N ALA A 138 -29.89 -20.17 -6.42
CA ALA A 138 -29.10 -19.38 -5.51
C ALA A 138 -30.00 -18.42 -4.72
N ASP A 139 -29.63 -18.14 -3.48
CA ASP A 139 -30.32 -17.23 -2.56
C ASP A 139 -29.31 -16.23 -1.96
N ASN A 140 -29.70 -15.51 -0.91
CA ASN A 140 -28.83 -14.53 -0.25
C ASN A 140 -27.54 -15.13 0.31
N ARG A 141 -27.44 -16.45 0.51
CA ARG A 141 -26.19 -17.11 0.94
C ARG A 141 -25.11 -17.13 -0.14
N HIS A 142 -25.51 -16.89 -1.38
CA HIS A 142 -24.66 -16.97 -2.57
C HIS A 142 -24.22 -15.59 -3.07
N VAL A 143 -24.76 -14.51 -2.53
CA VAL A 143 -24.43 -13.15 -2.99
C VAL A 143 -23.01 -12.78 -2.56
N VAL A 144 -22.21 -12.31 -3.50
CA VAL A 144 -20.91 -11.68 -3.23
C VAL A 144 -21.17 -10.26 -2.70
N PRO A 145 -20.57 -9.85 -1.56
CA PRO A 145 -20.78 -8.53 -0.99
C PRO A 145 -20.52 -7.40 -2.00
N TYR A 146 -21.40 -6.40 -2.03
CA TYR A 146 -21.36 -5.35 -3.05
C TYR A 146 -21.87 -4.02 -2.51
N ASN A 147 -21.45 -2.91 -3.12
CA ASN A 147 -22.09 -1.61 -2.90
C ASN A 147 -23.24 -1.42 -3.90
N PRO A 148 -24.49 -1.22 -3.46
CA PRO A 148 -25.65 -1.06 -4.34
C PRO A 148 -25.49 0.02 -5.42
N TYR A 149 -25.03 1.21 -5.02
CA TYR A 149 -24.85 2.33 -5.94
C TYR A 149 -23.83 2.01 -7.04
N LEU A 150 -22.64 1.53 -6.66
CA LEU A 150 -21.56 1.25 -7.60
C LEU A 150 -21.91 0.10 -8.54
N CYS A 151 -22.49 -0.98 -8.04
CA CYS A 151 -22.90 -2.10 -8.88
C CYS A 151 -23.94 -1.66 -9.91
N GLN A 152 -25.01 -0.97 -9.50
CA GLN A 152 -26.02 -0.52 -10.45
C GLN A 152 -25.45 0.47 -11.49
N LYS A 153 -24.62 1.42 -11.05
CA LYS A 153 -24.03 2.45 -11.93
C LYS A 153 -23.13 1.87 -13.01
N TYR A 154 -22.26 0.92 -12.65
CA TYR A 154 -21.27 0.35 -13.57
C TYR A 154 -21.71 -0.97 -14.19
N ASN A 155 -22.80 -1.55 -13.69
CA ASN A 155 -23.43 -2.76 -14.21
C ASN A 155 -22.47 -3.95 -14.36
N CYS A 156 -21.53 -4.09 -13.42
CA CYS A 156 -20.45 -5.08 -13.46
C CYS A 156 -20.17 -5.69 -12.08
N HIS A 157 -19.27 -6.68 -12.03
CA HIS A 157 -18.87 -7.33 -10.79
C HIS A 157 -17.95 -6.42 -9.96
N ILE A 158 -18.45 -5.87 -8.84
CA ILE A 158 -17.70 -5.03 -7.90
C ILE A 158 -17.85 -5.60 -6.49
N ASN A 159 -16.91 -6.45 -6.08
CA ASN A 159 -16.87 -6.94 -4.70
C ASN A 159 -16.37 -5.82 -3.78
N VAL A 160 -17.14 -5.53 -2.72
CA VAL A 160 -16.77 -4.53 -1.72
C VAL A 160 -16.70 -5.20 -0.37
N GLU A 161 -15.55 -5.08 0.27
CA GLU A 161 -15.27 -5.66 1.58
C GLU A 161 -14.83 -4.55 2.54
N ILE A 162 -15.48 -4.47 3.70
CA ILE A 162 -15.04 -3.61 4.80
C ILE A 162 -13.99 -4.37 5.61
N CYS A 163 -12.88 -3.71 5.92
CA CYS A 163 -11.82 -4.32 6.71
C CYS A 163 -11.40 -3.37 7.84
N THR A 164 -11.70 -3.75 9.07
CA THR A 164 -11.49 -2.93 10.28
C THR A 164 -10.32 -3.40 11.16
N SER A 165 -9.65 -4.51 10.79
CA SER A 165 -8.59 -5.13 11.60
C SER A 165 -7.18 -5.02 10.99
N SER A 166 -6.17 -5.41 11.75
CA SER A 166 -4.78 -5.56 11.28
C SER A 166 -4.62 -6.54 10.10
N ARG A 167 -5.59 -7.43 9.85
CA ARG A 167 -5.60 -8.29 8.66
C ARG A 167 -5.89 -7.51 7.37
N ALA A 168 -6.40 -6.28 7.45
CA ALA A 168 -6.42 -5.32 6.34
C ALA A 168 -5.01 -5.10 5.78
N VAL A 169 -3.99 -5.07 6.65
CA VAL A 169 -2.58 -4.92 6.24
C VAL A 169 -2.13 -6.14 5.43
N LYS A 170 -2.51 -7.36 5.84
CA LYS A 170 -2.23 -8.57 5.05
C LYS A 170 -2.90 -8.50 3.67
N TYR A 171 -4.14 -8.02 3.59
CA TYR A 171 -4.85 -7.87 2.32
C TYR A 171 -4.19 -6.80 1.44
N LEU A 172 -3.87 -5.63 2.02
CA LEU A 172 -3.10 -4.57 1.38
C LEU A 172 -1.79 -5.11 0.80
N CYS A 173 -0.95 -5.76 1.60
CA CYS A 173 0.30 -6.34 1.11
C CYS A 173 0.02 -7.39 0.03
N LYS A 174 -0.92 -8.30 0.25
CA LYS A 174 -1.21 -9.38 -0.70
C LYS A 174 -1.58 -8.89 -2.10
N TYR A 175 -2.35 -7.80 -2.21
CA TYR A 175 -2.86 -7.34 -3.50
C TYR A 175 -2.10 -6.12 -4.03
N VAL A 176 -1.72 -5.17 -3.18
CA VAL A 176 -0.95 -3.96 -3.58
C VAL A 176 0.50 -4.29 -3.87
N THR A 177 1.13 -5.19 -3.12
CA THR A 177 2.53 -5.59 -3.33
C THR A 177 2.65 -6.91 -4.08
N LYS A 178 1.56 -7.39 -4.72
CA LYS A 178 1.64 -8.58 -5.55
C LYS A 178 2.59 -8.30 -6.71
N GLY A 179 3.73 -8.97 -6.69
CA GLY A 179 4.69 -8.95 -7.77
C GLY A 179 4.08 -9.48 -9.07
N SER A 180 4.80 -9.26 -10.16
CA SER A 180 4.39 -9.78 -11.46
C SER A 180 4.57 -11.29 -11.49
N ASP A 181 3.79 -11.99 -12.31
CA ASP A 181 4.02 -13.41 -12.53
C ASP A 181 5.42 -13.61 -13.11
N ARG A 182 6.20 -14.48 -12.48
CA ARG A 182 7.55 -14.84 -12.91
C ARG A 182 7.59 -16.32 -13.25
N SER A 183 8.42 -16.66 -14.23
CA SER A 183 8.72 -18.03 -14.60
C SER A 183 10.22 -18.22 -14.50
N THR A 184 10.62 -19.33 -13.89
CA THR A 184 12.01 -19.77 -13.91
C THR A 184 12.12 -20.82 -15.01
N PHE A 185 13.08 -20.69 -15.90
CA PHE A 185 13.37 -21.69 -16.94
C PHE A 185 14.85 -22.04 -16.92
N GLY A 186 15.13 -23.33 -17.10
CA GLY A 186 16.49 -23.82 -17.26
C GLY A 186 16.97 -23.53 -18.68
N LEU A 187 18.18 -22.98 -18.81
CA LEU A 187 18.91 -22.98 -20.06
C LEU A 187 19.63 -24.32 -20.14
N ALA A 188 19.36 -25.09 -21.19
CA ALA A 188 20.06 -26.35 -21.41
C ALA A 188 21.48 -26.07 -21.87
N ASN A 189 22.41 -25.92 -20.93
CA ASN A 189 23.84 -26.03 -21.21
C ASN A 189 24.23 -27.51 -21.25
N GLN A 190 24.93 -27.92 -22.30
CA GLN A 190 25.46 -29.29 -22.46
C GLN A 190 26.86 -29.46 -21.84
N ASN A 191 27.33 -28.50 -21.05
CA ASN A 191 28.65 -28.54 -20.42
C ASN A 191 28.60 -29.20 -19.04
N GLU A 192 29.66 -29.89 -18.67
CA GLU A 192 29.77 -30.67 -17.42
C GLU A 192 29.94 -29.80 -16.15
N ASP A 193 30.24 -28.50 -16.30
CA ASP A 193 30.30 -27.54 -15.19
C ASP A 193 28.91 -26.95 -14.92
N VAL A 194 28.33 -27.33 -13.77
CA VAL A 194 27.04 -26.82 -13.29
C VAL A 194 27.21 -25.42 -12.72
N ASN A 195 26.56 -24.42 -13.34
CA ASN A 195 26.51 -23.05 -12.84
C ASN A 195 25.06 -22.65 -12.59
N GLU A 196 24.58 -22.84 -11.36
CA GLU A 196 23.18 -22.59 -10.98
C GLU A 196 22.65 -21.19 -11.33
N ILE A 197 23.53 -20.17 -11.41
CA ILE A 197 23.15 -18.79 -11.75
C ILE A 197 22.94 -18.61 -13.26
N GLU A 198 23.77 -19.26 -14.08
CA GLU A 198 23.66 -19.20 -15.55
C GLU A 198 22.65 -20.21 -16.09
N ASP A 199 22.50 -21.35 -15.42
CA ASP A 199 21.65 -22.45 -15.85
C ASP A 199 20.16 -22.17 -15.60
N PHE A 200 19.81 -21.21 -14.73
CA PHE A 200 18.42 -20.84 -14.45
C PHE A 200 18.17 -19.36 -14.62
N GLN A 201 17.33 -19.01 -15.59
CA GLN A 201 16.86 -17.64 -15.73
C GLN A 201 15.48 -17.47 -15.12
N ASN A 202 15.34 -16.41 -14.33
CA ASN A 202 14.06 -16.00 -13.77
C ASN A 202 13.53 -14.79 -14.54
N ALA A 203 12.54 -14.98 -15.41
CA ALA A 203 11.96 -13.92 -16.20
C ALA A 203 10.54 -13.56 -15.77
N ARG A 204 10.15 -12.33 -16.06
CA ARG A 204 8.77 -11.87 -15.91
C ARG A 204 7.93 -12.35 -17.08
N TYR A 205 6.78 -12.95 -16.78
CA TYR A 205 5.75 -13.22 -17.78
C TYR A 205 4.93 -11.94 -18.04
N ILE A 206 4.80 -11.55 -19.31
CA ILE A 206 3.96 -10.41 -19.73
C ILE A 206 2.93 -10.93 -20.72
N GLY A 207 1.66 -10.94 -20.30
CA GLY A 207 0.55 -11.32 -21.17
C GLY A 207 0.15 -10.20 -22.14
N PRO A 208 -0.67 -10.49 -23.17
CA PRO A 208 -1.07 -9.49 -24.18
C PRO A 208 -1.74 -8.24 -23.59
N CYS A 209 -2.65 -8.40 -22.62
CA CYS A 209 -3.33 -7.27 -21.99
C CYS A 209 -2.35 -6.37 -21.22
N GLU A 210 -1.37 -6.96 -20.52
CA GLU A 210 -0.35 -6.19 -19.83
C GLU A 210 0.59 -5.48 -20.80
N ALA A 211 0.99 -6.16 -21.88
CA ALA A 211 1.84 -5.59 -22.92
C ALA A 211 1.20 -4.33 -23.54
N ILE A 212 -0.08 -4.41 -23.94
CA ILE A 212 -0.82 -3.26 -24.48
C ILE A 212 -0.91 -2.14 -23.44
N TRP A 213 -1.23 -2.47 -22.18
CA TRP A 213 -1.30 -1.49 -21.09
C TRP A 213 0.01 -0.72 -20.92
N ARG A 214 1.15 -1.41 -21.04
CA ARG A 214 2.50 -0.84 -20.95
C ARG A 214 2.86 0.00 -22.16
N ILE A 215 2.57 -0.48 -23.38
CA ILE A 215 2.81 0.26 -24.63
C ILE A 215 2.05 1.59 -24.62
N LEU A 216 0.79 1.55 -24.18
CA LEU A 216 -0.06 2.74 -24.05
C LEU A 216 0.26 3.60 -22.81
N LYS A 217 1.26 3.20 -22.00
CA LYS A 217 1.72 3.90 -20.80
C LYS A 217 0.60 4.17 -19.78
N TYR A 218 -0.39 3.29 -19.71
CA TYR A 218 -1.44 3.39 -18.70
C TYR A 218 -0.88 3.08 -17.31
N GLN A 219 -1.36 3.84 -16.32
CA GLN A 219 -0.94 3.64 -14.93
C GLN A 219 -1.40 2.27 -14.43
N VAL A 220 -0.45 1.50 -13.88
CA VAL A 220 -0.73 0.21 -13.22
C VAL A 220 -1.01 0.41 -11.73
N HIS A 221 -0.42 1.45 -11.13
CA HIS A 221 -0.60 1.79 -9.73
C HIS A 221 -1.02 3.26 -9.60
N LEU A 222 -1.91 3.53 -8.66
CA LEU A 222 -2.32 4.88 -8.28
C LEU A 222 -2.39 4.94 -6.76
N HIS A 223 -1.86 6.00 -6.16
CA HIS A 223 -2.03 6.26 -4.74
C HIS A 223 -2.18 7.75 -4.46
N THR A 224 -2.93 8.05 -3.41
CA THR A 224 -3.08 9.40 -2.86
C THR A 224 -3.17 9.25 -1.35
N PRO A 225 -2.46 10.05 -0.55
CA PRO A 225 -1.49 11.08 -0.95
C PRO A 225 -0.25 10.53 -1.69
N PRO A 226 0.44 11.33 -2.54
CA PRO A 226 1.75 10.97 -3.05
C PRO A 226 2.75 10.74 -1.92
N VAL A 227 3.68 9.82 -2.15
CA VAL A 227 4.73 9.45 -1.19
C VAL A 227 6.06 10.01 -1.66
N SER A 228 6.66 10.90 -0.86
CA SER A 228 8.01 11.43 -1.11
C SER A 228 9.03 10.60 -0.36
N ARG A 229 9.89 9.86 -1.09
CA ARG A 229 10.99 9.13 -0.48
C ARG A 229 12.18 10.06 -0.22
N LEU A 230 12.73 10.01 0.98
CA LEU A 230 13.82 10.88 1.39
C LEU A 230 15.08 10.06 1.62
N ASP A 231 16.21 10.59 1.15
CA ASP A 231 17.50 9.90 1.17
C ASP A 231 18.01 9.79 2.61
N LEU A 232 18.74 8.72 2.90
CA LEU A 232 19.35 8.48 4.20
C LEU A 232 20.70 7.81 3.98
N HIS A 233 21.75 8.43 4.49
CA HIS A 233 23.13 7.94 4.42
C HIS A 233 23.96 8.67 5.49
N LEU A 234 25.05 8.04 5.95
CA LEU A 234 26.06 8.70 6.77
C LEU A 234 26.90 9.68 5.92
N PRO A 235 27.76 10.51 6.54
CA PRO A 235 28.76 11.28 5.80
C PRO A 235 29.55 10.38 4.85
N GLU A 236 29.71 10.81 3.59
CA GLU A 236 30.47 10.11 2.54
C GLU A 236 29.95 8.71 2.12
N GLU A 237 28.83 8.25 2.67
CA GLU A 237 28.21 6.96 2.32
C GLU A 237 27.02 7.09 1.35
N GLN A 238 27.06 8.06 0.42
CA GLN A 238 25.99 8.27 -0.54
C GLN A 238 25.86 7.08 -1.51
N MET A 239 24.62 6.69 -1.81
CA MET A 239 24.35 5.65 -2.80
C MET A 239 24.69 6.15 -4.21
N VAL A 240 25.72 5.57 -4.83
CA VAL A 240 26.07 5.78 -6.24
C VAL A 240 25.35 4.77 -7.11
N ARG A 241 24.70 5.22 -8.19
CA ARG A 241 24.03 4.36 -9.17
C ARG A 241 24.72 4.48 -10.52
N PHE A 242 25.13 3.34 -11.06
CA PHE A 242 25.79 3.21 -12.35
C PHE A 242 25.30 1.95 -13.07
N ARG A 243 25.62 1.83 -14.35
CA ARG A 243 25.32 0.63 -15.13
C ARG A 243 26.54 -0.28 -15.13
N GLU A 244 26.34 -1.56 -15.31
CA GLU A 244 27.46 -2.52 -15.36
C GLU A 244 28.46 -2.21 -16.49
N ASP A 245 27.97 -1.65 -17.60
CA ASP A 245 28.74 -1.20 -18.74
C ASP A 245 29.32 0.22 -18.60
N SER A 246 29.19 0.86 -17.43
CA SER A 246 29.67 2.22 -17.21
C SER A 246 31.20 2.29 -17.22
N SER A 247 31.74 3.31 -17.89
CA SER A 247 33.19 3.55 -17.93
C SER A 247 33.72 4.00 -16.55
N PRO A 248 35.03 3.85 -16.28
CA PRO A 248 35.64 4.40 -15.06
C PRO A 248 35.43 5.90 -14.87
N GLU A 249 35.32 6.66 -15.97
CA GLU A 249 35.06 8.09 -15.94
C GLU A 249 33.60 8.40 -15.56
N GLU A 250 32.64 7.65 -16.11
CA GLU A 250 31.23 7.74 -15.73
C GLU A 250 31.01 7.38 -14.26
N LEU A 251 31.75 6.39 -13.75
CA LEU A 251 31.72 6.01 -12.33
C LEU A 251 32.21 7.14 -11.43
N ARG A 252 33.33 7.77 -11.78
CA ARG A 252 33.86 8.93 -11.04
C ARG A 252 32.87 10.08 -11.05
N GLN A 253 32.32 10.39 -12.22
CA GLN A 253 31.30 11.44 -12.35
C GLN A 253 30.06 11.14 -11.50
N ALA A 254 29.60 9.89 -11.48
CA ALA A 254 28.45 9.46 -10.67
C ALA A 254 28.73 9.59 -9.16
N ALA A 255 29.95 9.29 -8.72
CA ALA A 255 30.38 9.45 -7.33
C ALA A 255 30.44 10.93 -6.91
N GLU A 256 31.07 11.79 -7.72
CA GLU A 256 31.12 13.24 -7.49
C GLU A 256 29.71 13.86 -7.42
N VAL A 257 28.83 13.41 -8.31
CA VAL A 257 27.42 13.77 -8.34
C VAL A 257 26.71 13.39 -7.05
N ALA A 258 26.99 12.21 -6.49
CA ALA A 258 26.35 11.72 -5.28
C ALA A 258 26.76 12.54 -4.06
N LEU A 259 28.02 12.97 -3.98
CA LEU A 259 28.57 13.76 -2.87
C LEU A 259 27.87 15.12 -2.66
N THR A 260 27.20 15.67 -3.68
CA THR A 260 26.54 16.98 -3.60
C THR A 260 25.05 16.94 -3.95
N GLY A 261 24.55 15.79 -4.42
CA GLY A 261 23.27 15.70 -5.12
C GLY A 261 22.11 15.08 -4.36
N THR A 262 22.31 14.64 -3.11
CA THR A 262 21.24 13.95 -2.36
C THR A 262 20.23 14.93 -1.78
N ARG A 263 19.00 14.45 -1.56
CA ARG A 263 17.92 15.23 -0.96
C ARG A 263 18.25 15.68 0.46
N LEU A 264 19.07 14.89 1.17
CA LEU A 264 19.49 15.16 2.54
C LEU A 264 20.48 16.32 2.60
N LEU A 265 21.52 16.29 1.77
CA LEU A 265 22.49 17.40 1.71
C LEU A 265 21.85 18.70 1.23
N ALA A 266 20.98 18.61 0.22
CA ALA A 266 20.22 19.77 -0.22
C ALA A 266 19.26 20.33 0.85
N PHE A 267 18.80 19.49 1.79
CA PHE A 267 18.00 19.96 2.93
C PHE A 267 18.84 20.76 3.93
N PHE A 268 20.07 20.34 4.21
CA PHE A 268 21.01 21.11 5.04
C PHE A 268 21.29 22.50 4.44
N THR A 269 21.55 22.54 3.12
CA THR A 269 21.74 23.80 2.39
C THR A 269 20.47 24.66 2.42
N LEU A 270 19.29 24.04 2.31
CA LEU A 270 18.02 24.75 2.39
C LEU A 270 17.81 25.37 3.78
N CYS A 271 18.08 24.63 4.87
CA CYS A 271 17.96 25.15 6.23
C CYS A 271 18.94 26.30 6.53
N SER A 272 20.06 26.34 5.82
CA SER A 272 21.04 27.43 5.92
C SER A 272 20.58 28.71 5.20
N THR A 273 19.76 28.59 4.17
CA THR A 273 19.41 29.71 3.27
C THR A 273 17.98 30.22 3.42
N ASP A 274 17.05 29.39 3.93
CA ASP A 274 15.64 29.73 4.08
C ASP A 274 15.16 29.56 5.53
N THR A 275 14.77 30.68 6.15
CA THR A 275 14.24 30.73 7.52
C THR A 275 12.97 29.91 7.72
N ASN A 276 12.16 29.69 6.67
CA ASN A 276 10.99 28.82 6.79
C ASN A 276 11.38 27.35 6.85
N ALA A 277 12.42 26.96 6.12
CA ALA A 277 12.92 25.60 6.11
C ALA A 277 13.60 25.23 7.44
N SER A 278 14.23 26.20 8.11
CA SER A 278 14.85 25.98 9.42
C SER A 278 13.87 25.60 10.54
N GLN A 279 12.57 25.76 10.30
CA GLN A 279 11.50 25.34 11.23
C GLN A 279 10.97 23.92 10.93
N LEU A 280 11.46 23.26 9.88
CA LEU A 280 10.98 21.96 9.44
C LEU A 280 11.94 20.85 9.87
N THR A 281 11.38 19.69 10.21
CA THR A 281 12.15 18.44 10.22
C THR A 281 12.36 17.96 8.79
N TYR A 282 13.30 17.04 8.57
CA TYR A 282 13.55 16.50 7.23
C TYR A 282 12.30 15.81 6.65
N GLY A 283 11.51 15.16 7.51
CA GLY A 283 10.24 14.53 7.15
C GLY A 283 9.18 15.54 6.69
N ASP A 284 9.22 16.78 7.16
CA ASP A 284 8.21 17.79 6.84
C ASP A 284 8.53 18.57 5.56
N VAL A 285 9.77 18.56 5.09
CA VAL A 285 10.23 19.31 3.91
C VAL A 285 9.31 19.13 2.70
N PRO A 286 8.90 17.91 2.30
CA PRO A 286 8.06 17.73 1.12
C PRO A 286 6.68 18.41 1.20
N THR A 287 6.19 18.75 2.40
CA THR A 287 4.90 19.44 2.61
C THR A 287 4.94 20.89 2.15
N ARG A 288 6.13 21.53 2.21
CA ARG A 288 6.35 22.95 1.85
C ARG A 288 7.23 23.14 0.63
N TYR A 289 8.12 22.18 0.36
CA TYR A 289 9.09 22.23 -0.72
C TYR A 289 8.89 21.04 -1.68
N THR A 290 9.31 21.22 -2.93
CA THR A 290 9.35 20.17 -3.94
C THR A 290 10.78 19.95 -4.41
N TRP A 291 11.16 18.69 -4.60
CA TRP A 291 12.48 18.34 -5.14
C TRP A 291 12.53 18.66 -6.63
N GLN A 292 13.58 19.36 -7.07
CA GLN A 292 13.87 19.62 -8.47
C GLN A 292 15.01 18.71 -8.95
N PRO A 293 14.73 17.64 -9.72
CA PRO A 293 15.77 16.67 -10.08
C PRO A 293 16.90 17.22 -10.95
N LYS A 294 16.62 18.24 -11.78
CA LYS A 294 17.59 18.84 -12.70
C LYS A 294 18.61 19.70 -11.97
N THR A 295 18.14 20.55 -11.05
CA THR A 295 18.96 21.47 -10.26
C THR A 295 19.39 20.87 -8.91
N ARG A 296 18.83 19.71 -8.54
CA ARG A 296 19.10 18.97 -7.30
C ARG A 296 18.95 19.81 -6.03
N ASN A 297 17.90 20.62 -6.01
CA ASN A 297 17.57 21.46 -4.87
C ASN A 297 16.10 21.36 -4.51
N TRP A 298 15.80 21.85 -3.31
CA TRP A 298 14.44 22.03 -2.83
C TRP A 298 13.94 23.40 -3.25
N GLN A 299 12.76 23.44 -3.85
CA GLN A 299 12.09 24.70 -4.22
C GLN A 299 10.80 24.84 -3.44
N ALA A 300 10.54 26.03 -2.90
CA ALA A 300 9.28 26.34 -2.23
C ALA A 300 8.09 26.11 -3.18
N ARG A 301 7.03 25.49 -2.65
CA ARG A 301 5.79 25.27 -3.42
C ARG A 301 5.05 26.61 -3.58
N THR A 302 4.52 26.85 -4.78
CA THR A 302 3.75 28.06 -5.11
C THR A 302 2.32 28.05 -4.57
N ASN A 303 1.76 26.86 -4.35
CA ASN A 303 0.44 26.67 -3.74
C ASN A 303 0.59 26.25 -2.27
N PRO A 304 -0.36 26.58 -1.38
CA PRO A 304 -0.30 26.34 0.07
C PRO A 304 0.06 24.89 0.42
N PRO A 305 0.57 24.61 1.64
CA PRO A 305 1.05 23.29 2.04
C PRO A 305 0.06 22.21 1.63
N VAL A 306 0.52 21.27 0.79
CA VAL A 306 -0.28 20.10 0.45
C VAL A 306 -0.32 19.25 1.71
N LYS A 307 -1.43 19.33 2.46
CA LYS A 307 -1.68 18.52 3.67
C LYS A 307 -1.58 17.01 3.42
N ASN A 308 -1.57 16.62 2.14
CA ASN A 308 -1.64 15.26 1.64
C ASN A 308 -0.33 14.87 0.92
N ILE A 309 0.83 14.99 1.56
CA ILE A 309 2.07 14.32 1.10
C ILE A 309 2.59 13.48 2.26
N VAL A 310 2.87 12.21 2.00
CA VAL A 310 3.49 11.32 2.98
C VAL A 310 4.97 11.25 2.71
N SER A 311 5.78 11.72 3.64
CA SER A 311 7.24 11.58 3.56
C SER A 311 7.68 10.25 4.13
N ARG A 312 8.63 9.59 3.46
CA ARG A 312 9.24 8.35 3.92
C ARG A 312 10.75 8.43 3.79
N ILE A 313 11.42 8.67 4.92
CA ILE A 313 12.87 8.46 5.02
C ILE A 313 13.13 6.95 4.90
N TYR A 314 14.17 6.57 4.15
CA TYR A 314 14.57 5.16 4.02
C TYR A 314 14.69 4.48 5.39
N THR A 315 14.32 3.19 5.44
CA THR A 315 14.40 2.41 6.68
C THR A 315 15.85 2.09 6.97
N ALA A 316 16.28 2.32 8.20
CA ALA A 316 17.57 1.85 8.72
C ALA A 316 17.33 0.69 9.68
N SER A 317 18.16 -0.35 9.58
CA SER A 317 18.15 -1.47 10.54
C SER A 317 18.80 -1.01 11.85
N ILE A 318 18.27 -1.45 12.99
CA ILE A 318 18.88 -1.20 14.31
C ILE A 318 20.30 -1.77 14.39
N ARG A 319 20.63 -2.78 13.57
CA ARG A 319 22.00 -3.32 13.46
C ARG A 319 23.01 -2.30 12.91
N ASN A 320 22.56 -1.29 12.18
CA ASN A 320 23.37 -0.14 11.82
C ASN A 320 22.93 1.03 12.72
N MET A 321 23.47 1.04 13.94
CA MET A 321 23.01 1.93 15.01
C MET A 321 23.18 3.40 14.63
N GLU A 322 24.32 3.78 14.04
CA GLU A 322 24.57 5.16 13.62
C GLU A 322 23.56 5.64 12.56
N LEU A 323 23.30 4.84 11.53
CA LEU A 323 22.33 5.20 10.49
C LEU A 323 20.89 5.22 11.04
N TYR A 324 20.58 4.34 12.00
CA TYR A 324 19.31 4.33 12.71
C TYR A 324 19.12 5.59 13.57
N CYS A 325 20.13 5.99 14.33
CA CYS A 325 20.11 7.19 15.16
C CYS A 325 20.05 8.46 14.31
N LEU A 326 20.82 8.53 13.22
CA LEU A 326 20.71 9.61 12.23
C LEU A 326 19.27 9.75 11.72
N ARG A 327 18.61 8.64 11.39
CA ARG A 327 17.20 8.66 10.96
C ARG A 327 16.28 9.19 12.04
N LEU A 328 16.48 8.82 13.31
CA LEU A 328 15.69 9.34 14.43
C LEU A 328 15.90 10.85 14.58
N LEU A 329 17.14 11.32 14.54
CA LEU A 329 17.48 12.74 14.61
C LEU A 329 16.84 13.52 13.45
N LEU A 330 16.86 13.01 12.22
CA LEU A 330 16.20 13.65 11.07
C LEU A 330 14.68 13.77 11.20
N ILE A 331 14.05 12.92 12.01
CA ILE A 331 12.61 12.98 12.31
C ILE A 331 12.30 14.02 13.41
N LYS A 332 13.28 14.35 14.26
CA LYS A 332 13.05 15.11 15.50
C LYS A 332 13.69 16.50 15.49
N VAL A 333 14.86 16.65 14.89
CA VAL A 333 15.63 17.89 14.84
C VAL A 333 15.11 18.77 13.71
N GLN A 334 14.76 20.01 14.05
CA GLN A 334 14.31 21.02 13.09
C GLN A 334 15.51 21.81 12.57
N GLY A 335 15.48 22.09 11.26
CA GLY A 335 16.42 23.01 10.63
C GLY A 335 17.93 22.72 10.73
N PRO A 336 18.40 21.46 10.80
CA PRO A 336 19.84 21.21 10.85
C PRO A 336 20.53 21.71 9.58
N LYS A 337 21.68 22.38 9.72
CA LYS A 337 22.46 22.91 8.58
C LYS A 337 23.61 21.99 8.15
N SER A 338 23.85 20.92 8.90
CA SER A 338 24.92 19.97 8.64
C SER A 338 24.68 18.67 9.43
N TYR A 339 25.53 17.66 9.22
CA TYR A 339 25.59 16.49 10.11
C TYR A 339 26.07 16.83 11.52
N GLU A 340 26.91 17.85 11.65
CA GLU A 340 27.37 18.33 12.96
C GLU A 340 26.21 18.95 13.74
N ASP A 341 25.43 19.82 13.11
CA ASP A 341 24.21 20.42 13.69
C ASP A 341 23.21 19.35 14.18
N LEU A 342 23.08 18.24 13.44
CA LEU A 342 22.25 17.12 13.88
C LEU A 342 22.76 16.47 15.17
N ARG A 343 24.08 16.41 15.34
CA ARG A 343 24.72 15.88 16.55
C ARG A 343 24.73 16.91 17.69
N THR A 344 24.66 18.20 17.41
CA THR A 344 24.69 19.25 18.45
C THR A 344 23.43 19.29 19.29
N PHE A 345 23.52 19.10 20.61
CA PHE A 345 22.41 19.27 21.56
C PHE A 345 22.84 20.16 22.73
N GLN A 346 21.98 21.11 23.12
CA GLN A 346 22.25 22.04 24.22
C GLN A 346 23.62 22.75 24.15
N GLY A 347 24.12 23.00 22.93
CA GLY A 347 25.42 23.66 22.71
C GLY A 347 26.63 22.72 22.66
N THR A 348 26.46 21.43 22.94
CA THR A 348 27.52 20.41 22.86
C THR A 348 27.40 19.60 21.58
N VAL A 349 28.49 19.50 20.81
CA VAL A 349 28.59 18.60 19.66
C VAL A 349 28.95 17.20 20.16
N HIS A 350 28.08 16.23 19.92
CA HIS A 350 28.33 14.84 20.29
C HIS A 350 29.16 14.11 19.23
N GLU A 351 29.95 13.12 19.65
CA GLU A 351 30.84 12.37 18.75
C GLU A 351 30.06 11.51 17.75
N THR A 352 29.01 10.83 18.20
CA THR A 352 28.20 9.95 17.36
C THR A 352 26.75 10.41 17.24
N PHE A 353 26.03 9.90 16.23
CA PHE A 353 24.58 10.14 16.15
C PHE A 353 23.84 9.41 17.28
N GLN A 354 24.37 8.28 17.75
CA GLN A 354 23.85 7.57 18.91
C GLN A 354 23.93 8.44 20.18
N ASP A 355 25.08 9.03 20.49
CA ASP A 355 25.24 9.89 21.67
C ASP A 355 24.31 11.10 21.61
N ALA A 356 24.19 11.71 20.43
CA ALA A 356 23.30 12.82 20.19
C ALA A 356 21.81 12.44 20.37
N ALA A 357 21.44 11.20 20.06
CA ALA A 357 20.09 10.67 20.23
C ALA A 357 19.83 10.31 21.70
N LEU A 358 20.79 9.71 22.40
CA LEU A 358 20.76 9.43 23.84
C LEU A 358 20.60 10.72 24.65
N ALA A 359 21.44 11.73 24.37
CA ALA A 359 21.38 13.02 25.06
C ALA A 359 20.03 13.74 24.89
N ARG A 360 19.29 13.43 23.82
CA ARG A 360 17.94 13.94 23.54
C ARG A 360 16.82 13.08 24.14
N GLY A 361 17.14 11.97 24.82
CA GLY A 361 16.16 11.00 25.32
C GLY A 361 15.39 10.29 24.21
N LEU A 362 15.99 10.10 23.02
CA LEU A 362 15.37 9.40 21.89
C LEU A 362 15.64 7.90 21.89
N LEU A 363 16.56 7.46 22.75
CA LEU A 363 16.92 6.07 23.01
C LEU A 363 16.81 5.84 24.51
N GLU A 364 16.28 4.69 24.91
CA GLU A 364 16.34 4.22 26.29
C GLU A 364 17.77 3.76 26.58
N ASN A 365 18.35 4.23 27.68
CA ASN A 365 19.57 3.69 28.27
C ASN A 365 19.20 2.86 29.51
N ASP A 366 20.07 1.93 29.89
CA ASP A 366 19.92 1.19 31.15
C ASP A 366 20.29 2.06 32.38
N ASP A 367 20.72 3.31 32.18
CA ASP A 367 21.12 4.24 33.24
C ASP A 367 19.96 4.62 34.18
N GLU A 368 18.70 4.34 33.81
CA GLU A 368 17.55 4.45 34.72
C GLU A 368 17.70 3.51 35.94
N TRP A 369 18.38 2.37 35.77
CA TRP A 369 18.72 1.45 36.86
C TRP A 369 19.84 2.01 37.74
N ASP A 370 20.85 2.64 37.14
CA ASP A 370 21.96 3.24 37.88
C ASP A 370 21.50 4.47 38.68
N HIS A 371 20.63 5.31 38.12
CA HIS A 371 20.01 6.42 38.85
C HIS A 371 19.09 5.93 39.97
N CYS A 372 18.31 4.85 39.78
CA CYS A 372 17.55 4.24 40.88
C CYS A 372 18.45 3.67 42.00
N LEU A 373 19.67 3.24 41.67
CA LEU A 373 20.65 2.73 42.65
C LEU A 373 21.42 3.86 43.35
N GLU A 374 21.59 5.02 42.71
CA GLU A 374 22.19 6.21 43.34
C GLU A 374 21.21 6.95 44.27
N GLU A 375 19.90 6.83 44.03
CA GLU A 375 18.85 7.38 44.91
C GLU A 375 18.52 6.49 46.13
N ALA A 376 19.08 5.28 46.22
CA ALA A 376 18.91 4.33 47.34
C ALA A 376 20.05 4.40 48.36
#